data_AF-A0A165JA56-F1
#
_entry.id   AF-A0A165JA56-F1
#
_cell.length_a   1.000
_cell.length_b   1.000
_cell.length_c   1.000
_cell.angle_alpha   90.00
_cell.angle_beta   90.00
_cell.angle_gamma   90.00
#
_symmetry.space_group_name_H-M   'P 1'
#
loop_
_entity.id
_entity.type
_entity.pdbx_description
1 polymer ?
#
loop_
_entity_poly.entity_id
_entity_poly.type
_entity_poly.pdbx_seq_one_letter_code
_entity_poly.pdbx_strand_id
1 'polypeptide(L)'
;MLIASTSAKNSFPFPLFCCCCSESECSAACLRSMQRVLARALRTARSLFSPRMSTPSTFLQYDPQETDEDDAWKPVQGTRVDTNASQKPPTTVTVLTWNVWFERLAQDQRYRALLDTVLDPTRAVDVACFQEVEDNFWETLQAHPAVRASWLISDWEQQRRACWYGTAIIVRKAWLATVGGSATCTLVPYNNSRMGRQLLLAQFSGPGRGAPFLTVGTTHLESMPQDRPQRDGQMRLALECFEDEAPAGSPLVWCGDTNIEAYSELVPMLDAGFTDVLLSANRDAFAGNDSDETLRRTLPTFGTTFPKHMIGDLRARRLDYILSKNVEVMSATRVGDEPLPDVTGDGREGKLYPSDHLGVCTTLRVSAA
;
A
#
# COMPACT_ATOMS: atom_id res chain seq x y z
N MET A 1 -59.15 -14.42 14.11
CA MET A 1 -60.00 -13.30 13.66
C MET A 1 -59.39 -12.03 14.22
N LEU A 2 -59.11 -11.06 13.35
CA LEU A 2 -58.45 -9.75 13.55
C LEU A 2 -56.93 -9.71 13.80
N ILE A 3 -56.25 -9.44 12.68
CA ILE A 3 -54.89 -8.92 12.49
C ILE A 3 -54.95 -7.39 12.65
N ALA A 4 -53.94 -6.77 13.25
CA ALA A 4 -53.62 -5.35 13.03
C ALA A 4 -52.14 -5.23 12.69
N SER A 5 -51.88 -4.93 11.42
CA SER A 5 -50.56 -4.58 10.87
C SER A 5 -50.55 -3.07 10.61
N THR A 6 -49.51 -2.37 11.03
CA THR A 6 -49.25 -0.98 10.64
C THR A 6 -48.04 -0.94 9.70
N SER A 7 -48.31 -0.79 8.40
CA SER A 7 -47.29 -0.49 7.39
C SER A 7 -47.14 1.02 7.25
N ALA A 8 -45.95 1.57 7.51
CA ALA A 8 -45.58 2.91 7.09
C ALA A 8 -44.99 2.84 5.67
N LYS A 9 -45.68 3.46 4.71
CA LYS A 9 -45.21 3.64 3.32
C LYS A 9 -44.42 4.95 3.23
N ASN A 10 -43.10 4.86 3.11
CA ASN A 10 -42.28 5.97 2.61
C ASN A 10 -42.02 5.73 1.12
N SER A 11 -42.81 6.38 0.27
CA SER A 11 -42.62 6.43 -1.18
C SER A 11 -41.72 7.60 -1.54
N PHE A 12 -40.50 7.33 -1.99
CA PHE A 12 -39.68 8.31 -2.71
C PHE A 12 -40.11 8.35 -4.18
N PRO A 13 -40.29 9.53 -4.80
CA PRO A 13 -40.60 9.63 -6.22
C PRO A 13 -39.33 9.43 -7.04
N PHE A 14 -39.24 8.30 -7.75
CA PHE A 14 -38.29 8.17 -8.87
C PHE A 14 -38.91 8.82 -10.11
N PRO A 15 -38.14 9.61 -10.89
CA PRO A 15 -38.63 10.10 -12.18
C PRO A 15 -38.71 8.94 -13.16
N LEU A 16 -39.92 8.69 -13.67
CA LEU A 16 -40.18 7.87 -14.85
C LEU A 16 -39.51 8.55 -16.05
N PHE A 17 -38.40 7.99 -16.53
CA PHE A 17 -37.80 8.42 -17.79
C PHE A 17 -38.59 7.84 -18.97
N CYS A 18 -38.89 8.74 -19.91
CA CYS A 18 -39.68 8.53 -21.12
C CYS A 18 -38.91 7.65 -22.12
N CYS A 19 -39.43 6.45 -22.42
CA CYS A 19 -38.99 5.61 -23.53
C CYS A 19 -39.68 6.05 -24.83
N CYS A 20 -39.02 6.91 -25.60
CA CYS A 20 -39.40 7.19 -27.00
C CYS A 20 -38.14 7.24 -27.88
N CYS A 21 -37.41 6.14 -28.00
CA CYS A 21 -36.41 5.94 -29.06
C CYS A 21 -36.56 4.53 -29.64
N SER A 22 -36.63 4.43 -30.96
CA SER A 22 -36.68 3.15 -31.70
C SER A 22 -35.42 2.31 -31.44
N GLU A 23 -35.58 0.99 -31.43
CA GLU A 23 -34.60 0.00 -30.96
C GLU A 23 -33.22 0.02 -31.67
N SER A 24 -33.05 0.74 -32.78
CA SER A 24 -31.80 0.77 -33.55
C SER A 24 -30.83 1.92 -33.24
N GLU A 25 -31.19 2.88 -32.37
CA GLU A 25 -30.34 4.06 -32.08
C GLU A 25 -30.16 4.34 -30.59
N CYS A 26 -30.08 3.30 -29.76
CA CYS A 26 -29.61 3.47 -28.38
C CYS A 26 -28.09 3.72 -28.42
N SER A 27 -27.71 4.96 -28.73
CA SER A 27 -26.32 5.33 -28.96
C SER A 27 -25.48 5.07 -27.72
N ALA A 28 -24.21 4.70 -27.91
CA ALA A 28 -23.24 4.54 -26.83
C ALA A 28 -23.18 5.76 -25.88
N ALA A 29 -23.65 6.94 -26.30
CA ALA A 29 -23.77 8.11 -25.46
C ALA A 29 -24.87 7.99 -24.39
N CYS A 30 -26.01 7.37 -24.69
CA CYS A 30 -27.09 7.14 -23.72
C CYS A 30 -26.64 6.15 -22.63
N LEU A 31 -26.00 5.05 -23.03
CA LEU A 31 -25.43 4.07 -22.10
C LEU A 31 -24.37 4.72 -21.18
N ARG A 32 -23.46 5.53 -21.73
CA ARG A 32 -22.48 6.30 -20.95
C ARG A 32 -23.14 7.29 -19.99
N SER A 33 -24.24 7.93 -20.40
CA SER A 33 -24.99 8.86 -19.54
C SER A 33 -25.66 8.13 -18.38
N MET A 34 -26.33 7.00 -18.64
CA MET A 34 -26.92 6.16 -17.59
C MET A 34 -25.86 5.63 -16.62
N GLN A 35 -24.70 5.18 -17.12
CA GLN A 35 -23.58 4.75 -16.27
C GLN A 35 -23.08 5.88 -15.36
N ARG A 36 -23.00 7.12 -15.86
CA ARG A 36 -22.62 8.29 -15.05
C ARG A 36 -23.66 8.63 -13.97
N VAL A 37 -24.95 8.58 -14.30
CA VAL A 37 -26.04 8.82 -13.35
C VAL A 37 -26.06 7.75 -12.27
N LEU A 38 -25.94 6.48 -12.64
CA LEU A 38 -25.87 5.37 -11.69
C LEU A 38 -24.63 5.46 -10.79
N ALA A 39 -23.45 5.78 -11.36
CA ALA A 39 -22.23 6.01 -10.59
C ALA A 39 -22.36 7.22 -9.63
N ARG A 40 -23.11 8.27 -10.01
CA ARG A 40 -23.39 9.40 -9.12
C ARG A 40 -24.36 9.02 -8.01
N ALA A 41 -25.45 8.31 -8.32
CA ALA A 41 -26.41 7.83 -7.33
C ALA A 41 -25.78 6.86 -6.32
N LEU A 42 -24.90 5.97 -6.79
CA LEU A 42 -24.12 5.06 -5.93
C LEU A 42 -23.15 5.83 -5.03
N ARG A 43 -22.51 6.90 -5.52
CA ARG A 43 -21.67 7.78 -4.67
C ARG A 43 -22.48 8.50 -3.59
N THR A 44 -23.65 9.04 -3.94
CA THR A 44 -24.54 9.69 -2.95
C THR A 44 -25.10 8.70 -1.93
N ALA A 45 -25.49 7.49 -2.36
CA ALA A 45 -25.95 6.45 -1.44
C ALA A 45 -24.81 5.97 -0.52
N ARG A 46 -23.57 5.89 -1.01
CA ARG A 46 -22.38 5.55 -0.21
C ARG A 46 -22.09 6.56 0.90
N SER A 47 -22.32 7.86 0.67
CA SER A 47 -22.12 8.86 1.74
C SER A 47 -23.12 8.74 2.89
N LEU A 48 -24.19 7.95 2.73
CA LEU A 48 -25.24 7.73 3.74
C LEU A 48 -25.00 6.45 4.55
N PHE A 49 -24.08 5.57 4.16
CA PHE A 49 -23.77 4.34 4.88
C PHE A 49 -22.45 4.46 5.64
N SER A 50 -22.57 4.66 6.95
CA SER A 50 -21.53 4.72 8.00
C SER A 50 -20.39 5.71 7.75
N PRO A 51 -20.16 6.70 8.64
CA PRO A 51 -18.98 7.56 8.54
C PRO A 51 -17.74 6.66 8.50
N ARG A 52 -16.93 6.81 7.44
CA ARG A 52 -15.65 6.09 7.36
C ARG A 52 -14.84 6.47 8.57
N MET A 53 -14.46 5.48 9.37
CA MET A 53 -13.55 5.68 10.49
C MET A 53 -12.13 5.68 9.94
N SER A 54 -11.74 6.73 9.22
CA SER A 54 -10.33 7.04 9.08
C SER A 54 -9.85 7.65 10.40
N THR A 55 -8.70 7.20 10.87
CA THR A 55 -8.06 7.81 12.04
C THR A 55 -6.79 8.52 11.58
N PRO A 56 -6.64 9.83 11.88
CA PRO A 56 -5.37 10.49 11.69
C PRO A 56 -4.28 9.73 12.45
N SER A 57 -3.18 9.43 11.75
CA SER A 57 -1.95 8.96 12.37
C SER A 57 -0.90 10.06 12.24
N THR A 58 0.31 9.82 12.74
CA THR A 58 1.40 10.79 12.65
C THR A 58 2.68 10.10 12.21
N PHE A 59 3.58 10.86 11.59
CA PHE A 59 4.96 10.43 11.48
C PHE A 59 5.70 10.79 12.78
N LEU A 60 6.64 9.95 13.18
CA LEU A 60 7.54 10.14 14.29
C LEU A 60 8.94 10.44 13.76
N GLN A 61 9.67 11.31 14.46
CA GLN A 61 11.07 11.59 14.23
C GLN A 61 11.86 11.36 15.51
N TYR A 62 13.07 10.82 15.36
CA TYR A 62 14.02 10.71 16.45
C TYR A 62 14.64 12.08 16.77
N ASP A 63 14.62 12.47 18.04
CA ASP A 63 15.25 13.65 18.60
C ASP A 63 16.45 13.23 19.48
N PRO A 64 17.70 13.42 19.01
CA PRO A 64 18.89 13.02 19.77
C PRO A 64 19.15 13.86 21.02
N GLN A 65 18.43 14.98 21.20
CA GLN A 65 18.57 15.82 22.40
C GLN A 65 17.73 15.31 23.57
N GLU A 66 16.79 14.41 23.32
CA GLU A 66 15.99 13.80 24.38
C GLU A 66 16.84 12.82 25.18
N THR A 67 16.83 12.97 26.51
CA THR A 67 17.65 12.13 27.40
C THR A 67 16.94 10.86 27.83
N ASP A 68 15.60 10.85 27.74
CA ASP A 68 14.79 9.66 27.95
C ASP A 68 14.60 8.93 26.61
N GLU A 69 15.07 7.68 26.52
CA GLU A 69 14.97 6.90 25.29
C GLU A 69 13.52 6.63 24.89
N ASP A 70 12.61 6.55 25.86
CA ASP A 70 11.19 6.32 25.62
C ASP A 70 10.51 7.54 24.98
N ASP A 71 11.02 8.75 25.25
CA ASP A 71 10.50 10.01 24.70
C ASP A 71 11.27 10.51 23.45
N ALA A 72 12.29 9.77 23.01
CA ALA A 72 13.15 10.20 21.90
C ALA A 72 12.43 10.21 20.54
N TRP A 73 11.30 9.51 20.39
CA TRP A 73 10.49 9.51 19.16
C TRP A 73 9.30 10.44 19.29
N LYS A 74 9.39 11.61 18.64
CA LYS A 74 8.39 12.67 18.76
C LYS A 74 7.52 12.77 17.50
N PRO A 75 6.21 13.04 17.63
CA PRO A 75 5.37 13.39 16.49
C PRO A 75 5.97 14.55 15.68
N VAL A 76 5.98 14.39 14.36
CA VAL A 76 6.40 15.43 13.42
C VAL A 76 5.35 16.54 13.43
N GLN A 77 5.63 17.63 14.13
CA GLN A 77 4.75 18.79 14.17
C GLN A 77 4.90 19.60 12.89
N GLY A 78 4.08 19.28 11.89
CA GLY A 78 3.88 20.09 10.69
C GLY A 78 5.18 20.65 10.10
N THR A 79 6.21 19.82 9.97
CA THR A 79 7.56 20.24 9.57
C THR A 79 7.48 21.02 8.27
N ARG A 80 7.50 22.35 8.38
CA ARG A 80 8.14 23.13 7.35
C ARG A 80 9.61 22.87 7.53
N VAL A 81 10.12 21.87 6.82
CA VAL A 81 11.55 21.84 6.57
C VAL A 81 11.85 23.17 5.89
N ASP A 82 12.77 23.96 6.45
CA ASP A 82 13.25 25.21 5.87
C ASP A 82 13.89 24.88 4.52
N THR A 83 13.05 24.75 3.52
CA THR A 83 13.47 24.51 2.15
C THR A 83 14.07 25.80 1.66
N ASN A 84 15.31 25.73 1.18
CA ASN A 84 15.83 26.77 0.32
C ASN A 84 14.86 26.88 -0.86
N ALA A 85 14.04 27.93 -0.87
CA ALA A 85 12.90 28.14 -1.77
C ALA A 85 13.25 28.13 -3.28
N SER A 86 14.52 27.92 -3.63
CA SER A 86 15.04 27.87 -4.99
C SER A 86 15.22 26.45 -5.54
N GLN A 87 15.07 25.38 -4.76
CA GLN A 87 15.25 24.02 -5.28
C GLN A 87 13.96 23.51 -5.95
N LYS A 88 14.08 23.08 -7.21
CA LYS A 88 13.01 22.41 -7.93
C LYS A 88 12.71 21.07 -7.22
N PRO A 89 11.44 20.72 -6.98
CA PRO A 89 11.09 19.44 -6.37
C PRO A 89 11.67 18.28 -7.19
N PRO A 90 12.04 17.17 -6.54
CA PRO A 90 12.56 16.01 -7.22
C PRO A 90 11.50 15.52 -8.21
N THR A 91 11.96 15.05 -9.36
CA THR A 91 11.06 14.42 -10.34
C THR A 91 11.00 12.91 -10.15
N THR A 92 11.77 12.34 -9.21
CA THR A 92 11.87 10.90 -8.99
C THR A 92 11.65 10.54 -7.53
N VAL A 93 11.12 9.33 -7.32
CA VAL A 93 10.95 8.71 -6.01
C VAL A 93 11.19 7.22 -6.13
N THR A 94 11.93 6.64 -5.19
CA THR A 94 12.13 5.20 -5.08
C THR A 94 11.27 4.64 -3.94
N VAL A 95 10.33 3.77 -4.30
CA VAL A 95 9.39 3.13 -3.37
C VAL A 95 9.71 1.65 -3.24
N LEU A 96 9.76 1.16 -2.00
CA LEU A 96 9.96 -0.25 -1.68
C LEU A 96 8.80 -0.77 -0.84
N THR A 97 8.36 -2.00 -1.09
CA THR A 97 7.45 -2.73 -0.19
C THR A 97 8.02 -4.09 0.17
N TRP A 98 7.85 -4.52 1.43
CA TRP A 98 8.33 -5.82 1.90
C TRP A 98 7.55 -6.32 3.13
N ASN A 99 6.96 -7.52 3.04
CA ASN A 99 6.50 -8.27 4.20
C ASN A 99 7.72 -8.77 5.01
N VAL A 100 7.82 -8.36 6.28
CA VAL A 100 9.04 -8.57 7.09
C VAL A 100 9.10 -9.96 7.74
N TRP A 101 7.98 -10.70 7.71
CA TRP A 101 7.82 -12.04 8.27
C TRP A 101 8.09 -12.13 9.78
N PHE A 102 7.05 -12.31 10.58
CA PHE A 102 7.15 -12.35 12.05
C PHE A 102 7.66 -13.67 12.67
N GLU A 103 8.20 -14.61 11.88
CA GLU A 103 8.74 -15.87 12.42
C GLU A 103 9.89 -15.63 13.42
N ARG A 104 9.95 -16.43 14.49
CA ARG A 104 10.89 -16.25 15.59
C ARG A 104 12.31 -16.72 15.28
N LEU A 105 12.48 -17.62 14.32
CA LEU A 105 13.80 -18.15 13.96
C LEU A 105 14.74 -17.03 13.48
N ALA A 106 15.79 -16.77 14.27
CA ALA A 106 16.81 -15.73 14.04
C ALA A 106 16.20 -14.38 13.62
N GLN A 107 15.06 -14.05 14.24
CA GLN A 107 14.25 -12.88 13.92
C GLN A 107 15.06 -11.58 13.92
N ASP A 108 15.85 -11.34 14.96
CA ASP A 108 16.71 -10.16 15.07
C ASP A 108 17.71 -10.03 13.93
N GLN A 109 18.37 -11.13 13.54
CA GLN A 109 19.32 -11.12 12.43
C GLN A 109 18.61 -10.86 11.11
N ARG A 110 17.44 -11.46 10.90
CA ARG A 110 16.61 -11.26 9.72
C ARG A 110 16.15 -9.81 9.60
N TYR A 111 15.65 -9.22 10.68
CA TYR A 111 15.20 -7.83 10.71
C TYR A 111 16.33 -6.83 10.45
N ARG A 112 17.51 -7.04 11.06
CA ARG A 112 18.69 -6.22 10.76
C ARG A 112 19.11 -6.33 9.31
N ALA A 113 19.23 -7.55 8.76
CA ALA A 113 19.60 -7.76 7.36
C ALA A 113 18.59 -7.13 6.37
N LEU A 114 17.29 -7.23 6.69
CA LEU A 114 16.22 -6.59 5.93
C LEU A 114 16.38 -5.07 5.94
N LEU A 115 16.55 -4.46 7.12
CA LEU A 115 16.75 -3.02 7.25
C LEU A 115 18.04 -2.55 6.58
N ASP A 116 19.14 -3.29 6.69
CA ASP A 116 20.39 -2.97 6.00
C ASP A 116 20.19 -2.93 4.48
N THR A 117 19.39 -3.85 3.94
CA THR A 117 19.03 -3.85 2.51
C THR A 117 18.15 -2.66 2.15
N VAL A 118 17.16 -2.29 2.98
CA VAL A 118 16.30 -1.13 2.70
C VAL A 118 17.08 0.19 2.79
N LEU A 119 17.98 0.30 3.77
CA LEU A 119 18.66 1.53 4.15
C LEU A 119 20.00 1.73 3.45
N ASP A 120 20.45 0.76 2.67
CA ASP A 120 21.64 0.85 1.83
C ASP A 120 21.54 2.07 0.88
N PRO A 121 22.46 3.05 1.02
CA PRO A 121 22.44 4.29 0.26
C PRO A 121 22.48 4.11 -1.27
N THR A 122 23.03 3.01 -1.76
CA THR A 122 23.19 2.76 -3.20
C THR A 122 21.86 2.47 -3.91
N ARG A 123 20.86 1.97 -3.18
CA ARG A 123 19.51 1.71 -3.68
C ARG A 123 18.63 2.96 -3.65
N ALA A 124 19.04 3.95 -2.88
CA ALA A 124 18.44 5.27 -2.80
C ALA A 124 16.92 5.26 -2.49
N VAL A 125 16.44 4.29 -1.70
CA VAL A 125 15.03 4.21 -1.28
C VAL A 125 14.61 5.51 -0.59
N ASP A 126 13.45 6.03 -0.99
CA ASP A 126 12.84 7.24 -0.44
C ASP A 126 11.68 6.93 0.50
N VAL A 127 10.89 5.93 0.13
CA VAL A 127 9.73 5.47 0.89
C VAL A 127 9.79 3.95 0.96
N ALA A 128 9.75 3.39 2.17
CA ALA A 128 9.63 1.95 2.35
C ALA A 128 8.35 1.62 3.14
N CYS A 129 7.68 0.55 2.70
CA CYS A 129 6.41 0.08 3.23
C CYS A 129 6.55 -1.35 3.73
N PHE A 130 6.22 -1.58 4.98
CA PHE A 130 6.38 -2.87 5.65
C PHE A 130 5.02 -3.48 6.00
N GLN A 131 4.94 -4.80 5.89
CA GLN A 131 3.83 -5.62 6.35
C GLN A 131 4.33 -6.60 7.42
N GLU A 132 3.44 -7.14 8.25
CA GLU A 132 3.80 -8.01 9.38
C GLU A 132 4.69 -7.33 10.43
N VAL A 133 4.51 -6.02 10.59
CA VAL A 133 5.17 -5.26 11.66
C VAL A 133 4.56 -5.66 12.99
N GLU A 134 5.37 -6.24 13.87
CA GLU A 134 5.06 -6.47 15.28
C GLU A 134 6.05 -5.72 16.19
N ASP A 135 5.88 -5.82 17.50
CA ASP A 135 6.67 -5.09 18.51
C ASP A 135 8.19 -5.28 18.30
N ASN A 136 8.67 -6.50 18.07
CA ASN A 136 10.11 -6.76 17.87
C ASN A 136 10.67 -6.08 16.61
N PHE A 137 9.91 -6.06 15.50
CA PHE A 137 10.34 -5.35 14.29
C PHE A 137 10.33 -3.85 14.53
N TRP A 138 9.30 -3.34 15.20
CA TRP A 138 9.15 -1.94 15.55
C TRP A 138 10.30 -1.43 16.43
N GLU A 139 10.65 -2.17 17.49
CA GLU A 139 11.80 -1.88 18.35
C GLU A 139 13.12 -1.91 17.56
N THR A 140 13.31 -2.91 16.69
CA THR A 140 14.50 -3.01 15.83
C THR A 140 14.60 -1.81 14.89
N LEU A 141 13.48 -1.40 14.29
CA LEU A 141 13.37 -0.23 13.41
C LEU A 141 13.71 1.06 14.15
N GLN A 142 13.16 1.25 15.35
CA GLN A 142 13.42 2.41 16.21
C GLN A 142 14.86 2.46 16.73
N ALA A 143 15.47 1.31 16.99
CA ALA A 143 16.86 1.22 17.44
C ALA A 143 17.88 1.44 16.31
N HIS A 144 17.48 1.27 15.05
CA HIS A 144 18.43 1.28 13.93
C HIS A 144 19.08 2.67 13.71
N PRO A 145 20.42 2.80 13.75
CA PRO A 145 21.09 4.11 13.71
C PRO A 145 20.77 4.93 12.46
N ALA A 146 20.72 4.28 11.28
CA ALA A 146 20.40 4.97 10.04
C ALA A 146 18.95 5.50 10.01
N VAL A 147 18.01 4.79 10.65
CA VAL A 147 16.59 5.21 10.73
C VAL A 147 16.50 6.45 11.61
N ARG A 148 17.06 6.39 12.84
CA ARG A 148 17.12 7.54 13.77
C ARG A 148 17.68 8.79 13.09
N ALA A 149 18.79 8.64 12.37
CA ALA A 149 19.45 9.75 11.70
C ALA A 149 18.62 10.34 10.55
N SER A 150 18.09 9.49 9.66
CA SER A 150 17.70 9.93 8.31
C SER A 150 16.25 9.63 7.90
N TRP A 151 15.44 9.03 8.77
CA TRP A 151 14.09 8.58 8.42
C TRP A 151 13.02 9.06 9.41
N LEU A 152 11.82 9.27 8.88
CA LEU A 152 10.59 9.37 9.66
C LEU A 152 9.89 8.02 9.61
N ILE A 153 9.17 7.66 10.69
CA ILE A 153 8.43 6.39 10.79
C ILE A 153 6.96 6.68 11.08
N SER A 154 6.02 6.01 10.41
CA SER A 154 4.60 6.13 10.72
C SER A 154 4.32 5.56 12.11
N ASP A 155 3.51 6.23 12.93
CA ASP A 155 3.14 5.74 14.24
C ASP A 155 2.43 4.37 14.17
N TRP A 156 2.87 3.48 15.05
CA TRP A 156 2.45 2.09 15.18
C TRP A 156 1.44 1.90 16.33
N GLU A 157 1.37 2.82 17.29
CA GLU A 157 0.68 2.60 18.57
C GLU A 157 -0.82 2.31 18.41
N GLN A 158 -1.49 3.00 17.48
CA GLN A 158 -2.90 2.72 17.20
C GLN A 158 -3.09 1.31 16.62
N GLN A 159 -2.22 0.89 15.71
CA GLN A 159 -2.28 -0.41 15.07
C GLN A 159 -2.01 -1.51 16.10
N ARG A 160 -0.98 -1.34 16.94
CA ARG A 160 -0.59 -2.23 18.06
C ARG A 160 -1.75 -2.54 19.00
N ARG A 161 -2.56 -1.53 19.34
CA ARG A 161 -3.73 -1.69 20.22
C ARG A 161 -4.88 -2.42 19.54
N ALA A 162 -4.99 -2.32 18.22
CA ALA A 162 -6.06 -2.93 17.43
C ALA A 162 -5.74 -4.37 17.02
N CYS A 163 -4.49 -4.67 16.72
CA CYS A 163 -4.00 -5.98 16.30
C CYS A 163 -2.54 -6.18 16.74
N TRP A 164 -2.14 -7.44 16.91
CA TRP A 164 -0.78 -7.79 17.34
C TRP A 164 0.30 -7.55 16.26
N TYR A 165 -0.11 -7.28 15.02
CA TYR A 165 0.75 -6.91 13.90
C TYR A 165 0.01 -5.98 12.93
N GLY A 166 0.74 -5.36 12.00
CA GLY A 166 0.15 -4.48 11.01
C GLY A 166 1.17 -3.98 9.99
N THR A 167 1.13 -2.70 9.65
CA THR A 167 1.97 -2.11 8.61
C THR A 167 2.74 -0.88 9.11
N ALA A 168 3.84 -0.54 8.44
CA ALA A 168 4.56 0.70 8.68
C ALA A 168 4.99 1.33 7.36
N ILE A 169 5.08 2.66 7.35
CA ILE A 169 5.72 3.42 6.28
C ILE A 169 6.87 4.20 6.91
N ILE A 170 8.05 4.13 6.30
CA ILE A 170 9.15 5.03 6.61
C ILE A 170 9.47 5.91 5.41
N VAL A 171 9.85 7.16 5.66
CA VAL A 171 10.22 8.12 4.61
C VAL A 171 11.55 8.79 4.91
N ARG A 172 12.40 8.89 3.89
CA ARG A 172 13.72 9.50 3.99
C ARG A 172 13.60 11.02 4.15
N LYS A 173 14.10 11.55 5.27
CA LYS A 173 14.05 12.99 5.62
C LYS A 173 14.62 13.87 4.50
N ALA A 174 15.75 13.46 3.93
CA ALA A 174 16.42 14.20 2.85
C ALA A 174 15.54 14.32 1.59
N TRP A 175 14.84 13.25 1.20
CA TRP A 175 13.92 13.29 0.07
C TRP A 175 12.69 14.14 0.36
N LEU A 176 12.09 13.97 1.55
CA LEU A 176 10.94 14.77 1.97
C LEU A 176 11.25 16.28 1.97
N ALA A 177 12.46 16.65 2.39
CA ALA A 177 12.96 18.02 2.32
C ALA A 177 12.95 18.56 0.87
N THR A 178 13.33 17.74 -0.12
CA THR A 178 13.30 18.16 -1.53
C THR A 178 11.88 18.29 -2.09
N VAL A 179 10.91 17.52 -1.59
CA VAL A 179 9.49 17.61 -2.00
C VAL A 179 8.82 18.87 -1.45
N GLY A 180 9.33 19.42 -0.34
CA GLY A 180 8.76 20.61 0.30
C GLY A 180 8.16 20.40 1.69
N GLY A 181 8.40 19.24 2.31
CA GLY A 181 8.58 19.20 3.75
C GLY A 181 7.49 18.58 4.61
N SER A 182 6.25 18.39 4.14
CA SER A 182 5.22 17.77 5.00
C SER A 182 4.87 16.35 4.57
N ALA A 183 4.77 15.48 5.57
CA ALA A 183 4.24 14.14 5.44
C ALA A 183 3.12 13.97 6.48
N THR A 184 1.97 13.47 6.05
CA THR A 184 0.87 13.06 6.91
C THR A 184 0.57 11.60 6.68
N CYS A 185 0.04 10.91 7.69
CA CYS A 185 -0.47 9.56 7.49
C CYS A 185 -1.83 9.34 8.13
N THR A 186 -2.59 8.43 7.53
CA THR A 186 -3.96 8.12 7.92
C THR A 186 -4.12 6.61 7.94
N LEU A 187 -4.68 6.09 9.02
CA LEU A 187 -5.00 4.69 9.16
C LEU A 187 -6.48 4.46 8.80
N VAL A 188 -6.73 3.50 7.92
CA VAL A 188 -8.09 3.11 7.51
C VAL A 188 -8.28 1.62 7.76
N PRO A 189 -9.02 1.24 8.82
CA PRO A 189 -9.35 -0.15 9.09
C PRO A 189 -10.21 -0.73 7.97
N TYR A 190 -9.93 -1.98 7.59
CA TYR A 190 -10.84 -2.70 6.71
C TYR A 190 -11.94 -3.36 7.53
N ASN A 191 -13.14 -2.77 7.51
CA ASN A 191 -14.28 -3.24 8.29
C ASN A 191 -14.71 -4.69 7.98
N ASN A 192 -14.30 -5.24 6.83
CA ASN A 192 -14.56 -6.62 6.42
C ASN A 192 -13.39 -7.58 6.71
N SER A 193 -12.30 -7.12 7.34
CA SER A 193 -11.17 -7.98 7.68
C SER A 193 -11.49 -8.89 8.86
N ARG A 194 -10.91 -10.10 8.85
CA ARG A 194 -10.92 -11.04 9.98
C ARG A 194 -9.55 -11.20 10.63
N MET A 195 -8.52 -10.61 10.03
CA MET A 195 -7.13 -10.70 10.46
C MET A 195 -6.57 -9.35 10.94
N GLY A 196 -7.43 -8.35 11.19
CA GLY A 196 -6.99 -7.02 11.60
C GLY A 196 -6.32 -6.21 10.50
N ARG A 197 -6.67 -6.47 9.22
CA ARG A 197 -6.07 -5.79 8.07
C ARG A 197 -6.51 -4.33 8.01
N GLN A 198 -5.63 -3.48 7.49
CA GLN A 198 -5.87 -2.05 7.32
C GLN A 198 -5.06 -1.49 6.15
N LEU A 199 -5.46 -0.30 5.72
CA LEU A 199 -4.71 0.54 4.81
C LEU A 199 -4.01 1.64 5.62
N LEU A 200 -2.71 1.78 5.45
CA LEU A 200 -1.95 2.92 5.94
C LEU A 200 -1.60 3.82 4.76
N LEU A 201 -2.18 5.02 4.74
CA LEU A 201 -1.93 6.03 3.72
C LEU A 201 -0.90 7.04 4.23
N ALA A 202 0.03 7.42 3.36
CA ALA A 202 0.95 8.54 3.56
C ALA A 202 0.79 9.53 2.41
N GLN A 203 0.63 10.81 2.73
CA GLN A 203 0.58 11.90 1.77
C GLN A 203 1.82 12.77 1.96
N PHE A 204 2.54 13.01 0.87
CA PHE A 204 3.71 13.87 0.86
C PHE A 204 3.37 15.15 0.10
N SER A 205 3.48 16.31 0.74
CA SER A 205 3.08 17.58 0.17
C SER A 205 4.22 18.59 0.16
N GLY A 206 4.24 19.44 -0.86
CA GLY A 206 5.14 20.58 -0.97
C GLY A 206 4.44 21.91 -0.62
N PRO A 207 5.20 22.97 -0.30
CA PRO A 207 4.63 24.25 0.08
C PRO A 207 3.84 24.84 -1.09
N GLY A 208 2.67 25.40 -0.79
CA GLY A 208 1.82 26.08 -1.78
C GLY A 208 1.11 25.15 -2.77
N ARG A 209 1.25 23.82 -2.66
CA ARG A 209 0.45 22.89 -3.45
C ARG A 209 -0.90 22.67 -2.77
N GLY A 210 -1.99 22.82 -3.53
CA GLY A 210 -3.34 22.44 -3.10
C GLY A 210 -3.61 20.93 -3.16
N ALA A 211 -2.59 20.13 -3.50
CA ALA A 211 -2.67 18.68 -3.67
C ALA A 211 -1.35 18.03 -3.20
N PRO A 212 -1.39 16.79 -2.70
CA PRO A 212 -0.18 16.01 -2.42
C PRO A 212 0.71 15.89 -3.67
N PHE A 213 2.03 15.94 -3.48
CA PHE A 213 3.01 15.58 -4.50
C PHE A 213 2.95 14.08 -4.81
N LEU A 214 2.77 13.25 -3.78
CA LEU A 214 2.64 11.80 -3.91
C LEU A 214 1.79 11.27 -2.76
N THR A 215 0.86 10.36 -3.05
CA THR A 215 0.15 9.58 -2.04
C THR A 215 0.55 8.11 -2.16
N VAL A 216 1.03 7.53 -1.07
CA VAL A 216 1.43 6.11 -0.99
C VAL A 216 0.51 5.40 0.00
N GLY A 217 -0.12 4.31 -0.41
CA GLY A 217 -0.87 3.42 0.47
C GLY A 217 -0.20 2.07 0.58
N THR A 218 0.00 1.60 1.81
CA THR A 218 0.44 0.22 2.07
C THR A 218 -0.66 -0.61 2.73
N THR A 219 -0.72 -1.88 2.37
CA THR A 219 -1.70 -2.83 2.89
C THR A 219 -1.07 -4.20 3.10
N HIS A 220 -1.74 -5.03 3.91
CA HIS A 220 -1.54 -6.46 3.93
C HIS A 220 -2.94 -7.10 3.86
N LEU A 221 -3.37 -7.52 2.67
CA LEU A 221 -4.72 -8.01 2.43
C LEU A 221 -4.95 -9.40 3.07
N GLU A 222 -6.22 -9.81 3.14
CA GLU A 222 -6.63 -11.08 3.76
C GLU A 222 -5.97 -12.30 3.10
N SER A 223 -5.33 -13.16 3.90
CA SER A 223 -4.34 -14.13 3.38
C SER A 223 -4.91 -15.42 2.81
N MET A 224 -6.07 -15.89 3.28
CA MET A 224 -6.50 -17.23 2.88
C MET A 224 -7.11 -17.23 1.48
N PRO A 225 -6.98 -18.32 0.71
CA PRO A 225 -7.62 -18.43 -0.60
C PRO A 225 -9.13 -18.16 -0.59
N GLN A 226 -9.84 -18.61 0.46
CA GLN A 226 -11.28 -18.39 0.61
C GLN A 226 -11.69 -16.94 0.89
N ASP A 227 -10.73 -16.07 1.24
CA ASP A 227 -11.00 -14.69 1.63
C ASP A 227 -10.94 -13.69 0.46
N ARG A 228 -11.00 -14.19 -0.78
CA ARG A 228 -11.10 -13.36 -1.99
C ARG A 228 -12.20 -12.27 -1.88
N PRO A 229 -13.42 -12.54 -1.41
CA PRO A 229 -14.43 -11.48 -1.26
C PRO A 229 -14.00 -10.36 -0.30
N GLN A 230 -13.20 -10.68 0.72
CA GLN A 230 -12.66 -9.70 1.65
C GLN A 230 -11.60 -8.85 0.96
N ARG A 231 -10.64 -9.47 0.27
CA ARG A 231 -9.63 -8.75 -0.54
C ARG A 231 -10.26 -7.81 -1.55
N ASP A 232 -11.30 -8.25 -2.26
CA ASP A 232 -12.05 -7.41 -3.20
C ASP A 232 -12.65 -6.17 -2.51
N GLY A 233 -13.27 -6.35 -1.34
CA GLY A 233 -13.79 -5.24 -0.54
C GLY A 233 -12.71 -4.30 -0.02
N GLN A 234 -11.55 -4.85 0.38
CA GLN A 234 -10.40 -4.10 0.87
C GLN A 234 -9.76 -3.24 -0.23
N MET A 235 -9.57 -3.79 -1.43
CA MET A 235 -9.07 -3.05 -2.59
C MET A 235 -10.04 -1.94 -3.01
N ARG A 236 -11.35 -2.20 -3.00
CA ARG A 236 -12.36 -1.15 -3.27
C ARG A 236 -12.32 -0.03 -2.24
N LEU A 237 -12.20 -0.36 -0.95
CA LEU A 237 -12.07 0.66 0.08
C LEU A 237 -10.78 1.49 -0.12
N ALA A 238 -9.67 0.84 -0.46
CA ALA A 238 -8.43 1.55 -0.75
C ALA A 238 -8.55 2.53 -1.92
N LEU A 239 -9.19 2.11 -3.02
CA LEU A 239 -9.48 2.99 -4.16
C LEU A 239 -10.32 4.20 -3.75
N GLU A 240 -11.37 3.96 -2.99
CA GLU A 240 -12.22 5.04 -2.51
C GLU A 240 -11.47 6.02 -1.60
N CYS A 241 -10.56 5.54 -0.76
CA CYS A 241 -9.70 6.41 0.04
C CYS A 241 -8.75 7.23 -0.85
N PHE A 242 -8.15 6.65 -1.89
CA PHE A 242 -7.34 7.43 -2.83
C PHE A 242 -8.15 8.50 -3.56
N GLU A 243 -9.38 8.21 -3.95
CA GLU A 243 -10.26 9.18 -4.63
C GLU A 243 -10.66 10.35 -3.73
N ASP A 244 -10.85 10.09 -2.44
CA ASP A 244 -11.24 11.11 -1.46
C ASP A 244 -10.03 11.95 -1.00
N GLU A 245 -8.88 11.31 -0.82
CA GLU A 245 -7.67 11.91 -0.24
C GLU A 245 -6.75 12.57 -1.27
N ALA A 246 -6.95 12.31 -2.57
CA ALA A 246 -6.10 12.81 -3.62
C ALA A 246 -6.91 13.39 -4.78
N PRO A 247 -6.68 14.67 -5.16
CA PRO A 247 -7.32 15.26 -6.33
C PRO A 247 -7.14 14.43 -7.61
N ALA A 248 -8.08 14.53 -8.54
CA ALA A 248 -7.98 13.85 -9.82
C ALA A 248 -6.66 14.19 -10.53
N GLY A 249 -5.95 13.16 -10.99
CA GLY A 249 -4.62 13.32 -11.61
C GLY A 249 -3.45 13.29 -10.63
N SER A 250 -3.69 13.20 -9.32
CA SER A 250 -2.61 13.10 -8.33
C SER A 250 -1.76 11.84 -8.55
N PRO A 251 -0.44 11.91 -8.33
CA PRO A 251 0.46 10.76 -8.31
C PRO A 251 0.11 9.80 -7.15
N LEU A 252 -0.22 8.55 -7.46
CA LEU A 252 -0.61 7.54 -6.47
C LEU A 252 0.25 6.29 -6.58
N VAL A 253 0.54 5.69 -5.42
CA VAL A 253 1.14 4.35 -5.31
C VAL A 253 0.33 3.55 -4.29
N TRP A 254 -0.08 2.35 -4.67
CA TRP A 254 -0.64 1.36 -3.76
C TRP A 254 0.26 0.14 -3.75
N CYS A 255 0.66 -0.32 -2.57
CA CYS A 255 1.63 -1.40 -2.44
C CYS A 255 1.38 -2.29 -1.23
N GLY A 256 2.06 -3.43 -1.19
CA GLY A 256 2.04 -4.33 -0.05
C GLY A 256 1.87 -5.79 -0.45
N ASP A 257 1.69 -6.62 0.57
CA ASP A 257 1.31 -8.01 0.40
C ASP A 257 -0.20 -8.12 0.14
N THR A 258 -0.52 -8.42 -1.11
CA THR A 258 -1.89 -8.47 -1.60
C THR A 258 -2.54 -9.83 -1.39
N ASN A 259 -1.77 -10.88 -1.09
CA ASN A 259 -2.28 -12.25 -0.96
C ASN A 259 -3.22 -12.72 -2.10
N ILE A 260 -3.12 -12.15 -3.31
CA ILE A 260 -4.01 -12.54 -4.41
C ILE A 260 -3.71 -13.96 -4.88
N GLU A 261 -4.77 -14.71 -5.22
CA GLU A 261 -4.61 -16.06 -5.76
C GLU A 261 -4.65 -16.09 -7.28
N ALA A 262 -5.15 -15.02 -7.92
CA ALA A 262 -5.16 -14.82 -9.35
C ALA A 262 -4.86 -13.37 -9.71
N TYR A 263 -4.11 -13.12 -10.79
CA TYR A 263 -3.78 -11.76 -11.22
C TYR A 263 -5.03 -10.92 -11.53
N SER A 264 -6.10 -11.56 -12.03
CA SER A 264 -7.41 -10.92 -12.25
C SER A 264 -8.07 -10.38 -10.99
N GLU A 265 -7.62 -10.73 -9.77
CA GLU A 265 -8.09 -10.08 -8.55
C GLU A 265 -7.68 -8.60 -8.49
N LEU A 266 -6.61 -8.19 -9.19
CA LEU A 266 -6.19 -6.78 -9.26
C LEU A 266 -7.05 -5.91 -10.18
N VAL A 267 -8.00 -6.50 -10.93
CA VAL A 267 -8.87 -5.77 -11.87
C VAL A 267 -9.47 -4.49 -11.28
N PRO A 268 -9.98 -4.42 -10.03
CA PRO A 268 -10.48 -3.17 -9.47
C PRO A 268 -9.45 -2.03 -9.52
N MET A 269 -8.19 -2.32 -9.19
CA MET A 269 -7.10 -1.34 -9.22
C MET A 269 -6.72 -1.00 -10.67
N LEU A 270 -6.61 -2.01 -11.54
CA LEU A 270 -6.23 -1.84 -12.94
C LEU A 270 -7.28 -1.03 -13.72
N ASP A 271 -8.57 -1.30 -13.53
CA ASP A 271 -9.69 -0.56 -14.12
C ASP A 271 -9.74 0.89 -13.62
N ALA A 272 -9.27 1.13 -12.39
CA ALA A 272 -9.09 2.48 -11.86
C ALA A 272 -7.87 3.21 -12.46
N GLY A 273 -7.13 2.59 -13.38
CA GLY A 273 -5.99 3.17 -14.09
C GLY A 273 -4.66 2.99 -13.37
N PHE A 274 -4.57 2.11 -12.38
CA PHE A 274 -3.28 1.73 -11.82
C PHE A 274 -2.52 0.79 -12.76
N THR A 275 -1.19 0.88 -12.73
CA THR A 275 -0.25 0.09 -13.51
C THR A 275 0.61 -0.75 -12.57
N ASP A 276 0.70 -2.05 -12.85
CA ASP A 276 1.65 -2.96 -12.18
C ASP A 276 3.09 -2.63 -12.58
N VAL A 277 3.91 -2.21 -11.61
CA VAL A 277 5.25 -1.69 -11.89
C VAL A 277 6.23 -2.79 -12.32
N LEU A 278 6.11 -4.01 -11.78
CA LEU A 278 7.01 -5.11 -12.15
C LEU A 278 6.71 -5.56 -13.57
N LEU A 279 5.43 -5.71 -13.92
CA LEU A 279 5.00 -6.01 -15.28
C LEU A 279 5.43 -4.92 -16.26
N SER A 280 5.21 -3.64 -15.90
CA SER A 280 5.56 -2.50 -16.74
C SER A 280 7.06 -2.40 -17.03
N ALA A 281 7.90 -2.57 -16.01
CA ALA A 281 9.35 -2.42 -16.13
C ALA A 281 10.06 -3.66 -16.72
N ASN A 282 9.44 -4.84 -16.66
CA ASN A 282 10.08 -6.11 -17.05
C ASN A 282 9.29 -6.84 -18.14
N ARG A 283 8.74 -6.12 -19.13
CA ARG A 283 7.86 -6.69 -20.17
C ARG A 283 8.41 -7.97 -20.81
N ASP A 284 9.71 -8.03 -21.06
CA ASP A 284 10.36 -9.20 -21.66
C ASP A 284 10.26 -10.46 -20.77
N ALA A 285 10.29 -10.31 -19.45
CA ALA A 285 10.13 -11.43 -18.51
C ALA A 285 8.70 -11.99 -18.53
N PHE A 286 7.72 -11.19 -18.96
CA PHE A 286 6.31 -11.58 -19.09
C PHE A 286 5.92 -11.88 -20.54
N ALA A 287 6.86 -11.81 -21.49
CA ALA A 287 6.56 -12.01 -22.90
C ALA A 287 6.05 -13.42 -23.19
N GLY A 288 5.02 -13.50 -24.04
CA GLY A 288 4.58 -14.77 -24.64
C GLY A 288 3.38 -15.44 -23.97
N ASN A 289 2.87 -14.94 -22.83
CA ASN A 289 1.61 -15.42 -22.24
C ASN A 289 1.05 -14.48 -21.15
N ASP A 290 -0.06 -13.80 -21.42
CA ASP A 290 -0.77 -12.92 -20.46
C ASP A 290 -1.74 -13.68 -19.54
N SER A 291 -1.61 -15.01 -19.41
CA SER A 291 -2.46 -15.76 -18.49
C SER A 291 -2.23 -15.33 -17.05
N ASP A 292 -3.29 -15.37 -16.24
CA ASP A 292 -3.26 -15.10 -14.80
C ASP A 292 -2.13 -15.85 -14.08
N GLU A 293 -1.89 -17.11 -14.47
CA GLU A 293 -0.84 -17.93 -13.88
C GLU A 293 0.56 -17.37 -14.21
N THR A 294 0.83 -17.00 -15.47
CA THR A 294 2.10 -16.37 -15.85
C THR A 294 2.30 -15.07 -15.10
N LEU A 295 1.30 -14.18 -15.12
CA LEU A 295 1.38 -12.87 -14.47
C LEU A 295 1.56 -12.98 -12.95
N ARG A 296 1.06 -14.05 -12.33
CA ARG A 296 1.24 -14.33 -10.90
C ARG A 296 2.55 -15.06 -10.57
N ARG A 297 3.14 -15.83 -11.48
CA ARG A 297 4.34 -16.64 -11.19
C ARG A 297 5.64 -16.06 -11.71
N THR A 298 5.60 -15.19 -12.69
CA THR A 298 6.80 -14.48 -13.17
C THR A 298 7.26 -13.50 -12.10
N LEU A 299 8.57 -13.51 -11.82
CA LEU A 299 9.20 -12.72 -10.75
C LEU A 299 8.49 -12.91 -9.40
N PRO A 300 8.44 -14.14 -8.87
CA PRO A 300 7.73 -14.43 -7.63
C PRO A 300 8.38 -13.67 -6.48
N THR A 301 7.55 -13.21 -5.55
CA THR A 301 7.98 -12.53 -4.33
C THR A 301 7.83 -13.43 -3.11
N PHE A 302 6.99 -14.47 -3.17
CA PHE A 302 6.81 -15.45 -2.10
C PHE A 302 7.28 -16.84 -2.52
N GLY A 303 7.76 -17.61 -1.54
CA GLY A 303 8.05 -19.03 -1.69
C GLY A 303 9.37 -19.34 -2.42
N THR A 304 10.28 -18.37 -2.52
CA THR A 304 11.61 -18.57 -3.11
C THR A 304 12.73 -18.66 -2.09
N THR A 305 12.52 -18.14 -0.89
CA THR A 305 13.47 -18.09 0.23
C THR A 305 13.16 -19.08 1.36
N PHE A 306 11.99 -19.75 1.30
CA PHE A 306 11.53 -20.69 2.31
C PHE A 306 12.05 -22.13 2.13
N PRO A 307 12.04 -22.96 3.18
CA PRO A 307 12.26 -24.40 3.05
C PRO A 307 11.16 -25.07 2.22
N LYS A 308 11.54 -25.96 1.29
CA LYS A 308 10.57 -26.75 0.51
C LYS A 308 9.57 -27.53 1.36
N HIS A 309 9.98 -28.01 2.55
CA HIS A 309 9.13 -28.83 3.40
C HIS A 309 8.06 -28.03 4.16
N MET A 310 8.30 -26.74 4.44
CA MET A 310 7.30 -25.87 5.09
C MET A 310 6.30 -25.28 4.11
N ILE A 311 6.72 -25.06 2.86
CA ILE A 311 5.85 -24.62 1.75
C ILE A 311 4.85 -25.71 1.33
N GLY A 312 5.20 -26.99 1.51
CA GLY A 312 4.45 -28.09 0.90
C GLY A 312 4.39 -27.93 -0.62
N ASP A 313 3.18 -28.01 -1.19
CA ASP A 313 2.92 -27.82 -2.62
C ASP A 313 2.74 -26.35 -3.03
N LEU A 314 2.87 -25.38 -2.10
CA LEU A 314 2.70 -23.98 -2.43
C LEU A 314 3.78 -23.54 -3.44
N ARG A 315 3.37 -23.25 -4.67
CA ARG A 315 4.34 -22.84 -5.69
C ARG A 315 4.74 -21.38 -5.48
N ALA A 316 6.00 -21.09 -5.78
CA ALA A 316 6.49 -19.71 -5.82
C ALA A 316 5.55 -18.83 -6.65
N ARG A 317 5.20 -17.68 -6.10
CA ARG A 317 4.15 -16.79 -6.62
C ARG A 317 4.43 -15.36 -6.21
N ARG A 318 3.76 -14.43 -6.88
CA ARG A 318 3.81 -13.00 -6.59
C ARG A 318 2.64 -12.66 -5.68
N LEU A 319 2.95 -12.26 -4.46
CA LEU A 319 1.97 -11.77 -3.47
C LEU A 319 2.16 -10.28 -3.24
N ASP A 320 3.39 -9.79 -3.38
CA ASP A 320 3.77 -8.41 -3.15
C ASP A 320 3.69 -7.62 -4.45
N TYR A 321 2.88 -6.58 -4.45
CA TYR A 321 2.67 -5.72 -5.61
C TYR A 321 2.97 -4.28 -5.24
N ILE A 322 3.48 -3.54 -6.24
CA ILE A 322 3.41 -2.10 -6.27
C ILE A 322 2.62 -1.75 -7.52
N LEU A 323 1.50 -1.08 -7.33
CA LEU A 323 0.68 -0.52 -8.39
C LEU A 323 0.76 1.00 -8.34
N SER A 324 0.83 1.65 -9.48
CA SER A 324 1.04 3.11 -9.55
C SER A 324 0.10 3.78 -10.56
N LYS A 325 -0.29 5.03 -10.30
CA LYS A 325 -1.20 5.81 -11.14
C LYS A 325 -0.72 7.25 -11.26
N ASN A 326 -0.84 7.83 -12.45
CA ASN A 326 -0.36 9.19 -12.78
C ASN A 326 1.14 9.40 -12.48
N VAL A 327 1.93 8.35 -12.61
CA VAL A 327 3.41 8.37 -12.53
C VAL A 327 3.97 7.50 -13.64
N GLU A 328 5.21 7.76 -14.03
CA GLU A 328 5.94 6.93 -14.99
C GLU A 328 6.82 5.93 -14.24
N VAL A 329 6.72 4.65 -14.60
CA VAL A 329 7.56 3.59 -14.05
C VAL A 329 8.92 3.61 -14.75
N MET A 330 9.99 3.90 -14.03
CA MET A 330 11.35 3.95 -14.57
C MET A 330 12.05 2.61 -14.49
N SER A 331 11.92 1.92 -13.36
CA SER A 331 12.50 0.61 -13.10
C SER A 331 11.73 -0.10 -11.99
N ALA A 332 11.76 -1.43 -11.98
CA ALA A 332 11.27 -2.22 -10.85
C ALA A 332 12.04 -3.54 -10.75
N THR A 333 12.47 -3.88 -9.54
CA THR A 333 13.25 -5.08 -9.23
C THR A 333 12.75 -5.73 -7.94
N ARG A 334 13.16 -6.97 -7.71
CA ARG A 334 13.03 -7.65 -6.43
C ARG A 334 14.29 -7.41 -5.58
N VAL A 335 14.17 -7.52 -4.27
CA VAL A 335 15.29 -7.40 -3.31
C VAL A 335 15.19 -8.45 -2.21
N GLY A 336 16.31 -8.76 -1.56
CA GLY A 336 16.35 -9.69 -0.43
C GLY A 336 16.46 -11.16 -0.81
N ASP A 337 16.99 -11.45 -2.01
CA ASP A 337 17.28 -12.81 -2.45
C ASP A 337 18.68 -13.28 -2.01
N GLU A 338 19.39 -12.44 -1.26
CA GLU A 338 20.64 -12.76 -0.60
C GLU A 338 20.40 -13.47 0.75
N PRO A 339 20.97 -14.66 0.98
CA PRO A 339 20.87 -15.34 2.26
C PRO A 339 21.68 -14.61 3.33
N LEU A 340 21.27 -14.73 4.60
CA LEU A 340 22.03 -14.22 5.74
C LEU A 340 23.40 -14.93 5.81
N PRO A 341 24.50 -14.17 5.95
CA PRO A 341 25.81 -14.76 6.12
C PRO A 341 25.87 -15.52 7.45
N ASP A 342 26.50 -16.70 7.42
CA ASP A 342 26.84 -17.49 8.62
C ASP A 342 25.64 -17.95 9.50
N VAL A 343 24.40 -17.86 8.99
CA VAL A 343 23.22 -18.40 9.67
C VAL A 343 22.71 -19.62 8.90
N THR A 344 23.02 -20.80 9.44
CA THR A 344 22.36 -22.04 9.01
C THR A 344 20.93 -22.05 9.56
N GLY A 345 19.95 -22.19 8.68
CA GLY A 345 18.55 -22.24 9.05
C GLY A 345 17.86 -23.44 8.43
N ASP A 346 16.59 -23.62 8.76
CA ASP A 346 15.74 -24.58 8.07
C ASP A 346 15.37 -24.12 6.66
N GLY A 347 15.66 -22.86 6.29
CA GLY A 347 15.34 -22.21 5.02
C GLY A 347 15.84 -22.91 3.74
N ARG A 348 15.64 -22.27 2.58
CA ARG A 348 15.97 -22.89 1.30
C ARG A 348 17.46 -23.29 1.26
N GLU A 349 17.73 -24.55 0.93
CA GLU A 349 19.09 -25.08 0.84
C GLU A 349 19.88 -24.97 2.17
N GLY A 350 19.17 -24.94 3.31
CA GLY A 350 19.77 -24.79 4.64
C GLY A 350 20.23 -23.36 4.96
N LYS A 351 19.84 -22.39 4.12
CA LYS A 351 20.16 -20.97 4.28
C LYS A 351 18.96 -20.21 4.77
N LEU A 352 19.20 -19.25 5.65
CA LEU A 352 18.18 -18.32 6.11
C LEU A 352 18.19 -17.05 5.26
N TYR A 353 17.02 -16.42 5.09
CA TYR A 353 16.83 -15.18 4.33
C TYR A 353 16.16 -14.13 5.22
N PRO A 354 16.20 -12.84 4.86
CA PRO A 354 15.58 -11.79 5.68
C PRO A 354 14.08 -11.99 5.88
N SER A 355 13.38 -12.55 4.89
CA SER A 355 11.96 -12.85 4.92
C SER A 355 11.62 -14.06 4.02
N ASP A 356 10.47 -14.66 4.23
CA ASP A 356 9.85 -15.63 3.29
C ASP A 356 9.29 -14.96 2.03
N HIS A 357 9.20 -13.63 2.08
CA HIS A 357 8.99 -12.75 0.95
C HIS A 357 10.30 -12.10 0.48
N LEU A 358 10.35 -11.79 -0.81
CA LEU A 358 11.26 -10.84 -1.43
C LEU A 358 10.56 -9.47 -1.50
N GLY A 359 11.30 -8.41 -1.22
CA GLY A 359 10.78 -7.05 -1.39
C GLY A 359 10.64 -6.69 -2.87
N VAL A 360 9.78 -5.72 -3.16
CA VAL A 360 9.67 -5.09 -4.50
C VAL A 360 10.12 -3.65 -4.37
N CYS A 361 11.05 -3.23 -5.22
CA CYS A 361 11.60 -1.87 -5.25
C CYS A 361 11.39 -1.27 -6.64
N THR A 362 10.85 -0.05 -6.71
CA THR A 362 10.62 0.65 -7.98
C THR A 362 11.09 2.09 -7.91
N THR A 363 11.66 2.57 -9.01
CA THR A 363 11.88 4.01 -9.21
C THR A 363 10.77 4.55 -10.10
N LEU A 364 10.14 5.63 -9.66
CA LEU A 364 9.02 6.28 -10.35
C LEU A 364 9.42 7.71 -10.68
N ARG A 365 8.96 8.21 -11.83
CA ARG A 365 9.01 9.63 -12.16
C ARG A 365 7.65 10.26 -11.91
N VAL A 366 7.65 11.28 -11.06
CA VAL A 366 6.48 12.09 -10.71
C VAL A 366 6.52 13.35 -11.57
N SER A 367 5.50 13.53 -12.41
CA SER A 367 5.35 14.74 -13.21
C SER A 367 5.08 15.94 -12.30
N ALA A 368 5.79 17.04 -12.53
CA ALA A 368 5.43 18.30 -11.88
C ALA A 368 4.04 18.72 -12.38
N ALA A 369 3.06 18.69 -11.48
CA ALA A 369 1.73 19.25 -11.72
C ALA A 369 1.79 20.72 -12.17
#